data_AF-A0A8C4EPW0-F1
#
_entry.id   AF-A0A8C4EPW0-F1
#
_cell.length_a   1.000
_cell.length_b   1.000
_cell.length_c   1.000
_cell.angle_alpha   90.00
_cell.angle_beta   90.00
_cell.angle_gamma   90.00
#
_symmetry.space_group_name_H-M   'P 1'
#
loop_
_entity.id
_entity.type
_entity.pdbx_description
1 polymer ?
#
loop_
_entity_poly.entity_id
_entity_poly.type
_entity_poly.pdbx_seq_one_letter_code
_entity_poly.pdbx_strand_id
1 'polypeptide(L)'
;MARKRQLTMEERQTMITLPNIGLTYREIGKKVNVSVINSFRDRRLTGEQLQAQLNSGRNKQVSVSTVKRRLRAAGLTGRVAARKQLLRCQNKNKRLAWAMKHPQWTTEDWKKVL
;
A
#
# COMPACT_ATOMS: atom_id res chain seq x y z
N MET A 1 -9.04 -5.36 32.37
CA MET A 1 -9.63 -4.96 31.08
C MET A 1 -9.02 -3.63 30.62
N ALA A 2 -8.32 -3.59 29.48
CA ALA A 2 -7.63 -2.37 29.05
C ALA A 2 -8.60 -1.34 28.47
N ARG A 3 -8.78 -0.19 29.16
CA ARG A 3 -9.56 0.95 28.70
C ARG A 3 -9.05 1.40 27.33
N LYS A 4 -9.87 1.27 26.29
CA LYS A 4 -9.59 1.88 24.98
C LYS A 4 -9.59 3.39 25.21
N ARG A 5 -8.49 4.08 24.88
CA ARG A 5 -8.46 5.54 24.87
C ARG A 5 -9.58 6.02 23.96
N GLN A 6 -10.60 6.64 24.54
CA GLN A 6 -11.63 7.31 23.76
C GLN A 6 -11.02 8.57 23.20
N LEU A 7 -11.24 8.80 21.90
CA LEU A 7 -10.94 10.10 21.31
C LEU A 7 -11.77 11.16 22.04
N THR A 8 -11.10 12.26 22.39
CA THR A 8 -11.74 13.41 23.02
C THR A 8 -12.75 14.04 22.06
N MET A 9 -13.70 14.82 22.57
CA MET A 9 -14.69 15.48 21.70
C MET A 9 -14.03 16.41 20.68
N GLU A 10 -12.90 17.03 21.03
CA GLU A 10 -12.10 17.86 20.13
C GLU A 10 -11.46 17.06 18.99
N GLU A 11 -10.92 15.87 19.30
CA GLU A 11 -10.35 14.96 18.28
C GLU A 11 -11.43 14.43 17.32
N ARG A 12 -12.68 14.31 17.78
CA ARG A 12 -13.82 13.94 16.94
C ARG A 12 -14.30 15.12 16.10
N GLN A 13 -14.39 16.30 16.70
CA GLN A 13 -14.81 17.52 16.02
C GLN A 13 -13.85 17.90 14.90
N THR A 14 -12.53 17.77 15.14
CA THR A 14 -11.49 17.99 14.11
C THR A 14 -11.61 17.01 12.94
N MET A 15 -12.01 15.76 13.18
CA MET A 15 -12.25 14.78 12.11
C MET A 15 -13.45 15.14 11.22
N ILE A 16 -14.44 15.84 11.77
CA ILE A 16 -15.65 16.28 11.04
C ILE A 16 -15.40 17.60 10.30
N THR A 17 -14.61 18.52 10.86
CA THR A 17 -14.42 19.87 10.31
C THR A 17 -13.33 19.96 9.24
N LEU A 18 -12.22 19.22 9.39
CA LEU A 18 -11.08 19.30 8.46
C LEU A 18 -11.36 18.83 7.01
N PRO A 19 -12.28 17.88 6.73
CA PRO A 19 -12.66 17.53 5.36
C PRO A 19 -13.29 18.70 4.58
N ASN A 20 -14.02 19.59 5.27
CA ASN A 20 -14.67 20.76 4.65
C ASN A 20 -13.68 21.86 4.27
N ILE A 21 -12.43 21.78 4.77
CA ILE A 21 -11.35 22.74 4.53
C ILE A 21 -10.40 22.21 3.43
N GLY A 22 -10.77 21.11 2.77
CA GLY A 22 -10.01 20.51 1.66
C GLY A 22 -8.82 19.66 2.10
N LEU A 23 -8.66 19.39 3.41
CA LEU A 23 -7.63 18.48 3.90
C LEU A 23 -8.02 17.03 3.62
N THR A 24 -7.05 16.25 3.17
CA THR A 24 -7.27 14.84 2.88
C THR A 24 -7.41 14.03 4.16
N TYR A 25 -8.19 12.94 4.14
CA TYR A 25 -8.31 11.99 5.26
C TYR A 25 -6.95 11.50 5.79
N ARG A 26 -5.93 11.50 4.92
CA ARG A 26 -4.55 11.15 5.24
C ARG A 26 -3.87 12.16 6.16
N GLU A 27 -4.08 13.45 5.94
CA GLU A 27 -3.53 14.54 6.76
C GLU A 27 -4.23 14.60 8.11
N ILE A 28 -5.55 14.39 8.10
CA ILE A 28 -6.39 14.29 9.31
C ILE A 28 -5.94 13.11 10.19
N GLY A 29 -5.72 11.94 9.57
CA GLY A 29 -5.23 10.75 10.28
C GLY A 29 -3.83 10.93 10.90
N LYS A 30 -2.93 11.69 10.26
CA LYS A 30 -1.64 12.07 10.86
C LYS A 30 -1.82 13.01 12.05
N LYS A 31 -2.66 14.03 11.90
CA LYS A 31 -2.89 15.08 12.90
C LYS A 31 -3.57 14.54 14.16
N VAL A 32 -4.48 13.59 14.02
CA VAL A 32 -5.17 12.91 15.15
C VAL A 32 -4.45 11.60 15.54
N ASN A 33 -3.28 11.31 14.96
CA ASN A 33 -2.48 10.09 15.20
C ASN A 33 -3.28 8.77 15.09
N VAL A 34 -4.27 8.77 14.21
CA VAL A 34 -5.09 7.60 13.86
C VAL A 34 -4.50 6.99 12.59
N SER A 35 -3.57 6.05 12.79
CA SER A 35 -3.20 4.99 11.84
C SER A 35 -3.03 5.42 10.38
N VAL A 36 -1.96 6.15 10.05
CA VAL A 36 -1.55 6.29 8.65
C VAL A 36 -0.82 5.03 8.21
N ILE A 37 -1.51 4.21 7.44
CA ILE A 37 -0.98 2.94 6.92
C ILE A 37 0.06 3.27 5.84
N ASN A 38 1.35 3.26 6.20
CA ASN A 38 2.47 3.51 5.28
C ASN A 38 2.59 2.45 4.16
N SER A 39 1.96 1.27 4.29
CA SER A 39 2.01 0.23 3.26
C SER A 39 1.29 0.58 1.96
N PHE A 40 0.45 1.63 1.93
CA PHE A 40 -0.06 2.18 0.67
C PHE A 40 1.03 2.95 -0.10
N ARG A 41 2.06 3.47 0.58
CA ARG A 41 3.21 4.16 -0.04
C ARG A 41 4.26 3.17 -0.54
N ASP A 42 4.52 2.13 0.24
CA ASP A 42 5.50 1.10 -0.10
C ASP A 42 4.94 -0.30 0.22
N ARG A 43 4.66 -1.06 -0.84
CA ARG A 43 4.16 -2.44 -0.73
C ARG A 43 5.23 -3.45 -0.33
N ARG A 44 6.50 -3.05 -0.23
CA ARG A 44 7.62 -3.93 0.14
C ARG A 44 7.85 -3.98 1.65
N LEU A 45 7.27 -3.05 2.41
CA LEU A 45 7.42 -3.02 3.87
C LEU A 45 6.71 -4.21 4.52
N THR A 46 7.43 -4.91 5.40
CA THR A 46 6.88 -6.02 6.17
C THR A 46 6.00 -5.53 7.32
N GLY A 47 5.17 -6.42 7.87
CA GLY A 47 4.33 -6.09 9.02
C GLY A 47 5.13 -5.66 10.25
N GLU A 48 6.33 -6.22 10.40
CA GLU A 48 7.30 -5.95 11.47
C GLU A 48 7.95 -4.57 11.28
N GLN A 49 8.38 -4.24 10.06
CA GLN A 49 8.91 -2.91 9.73
C GLN A 49 7.85 -1.82 9.94
N LEU A 50 6.61 -2.08 9.51
CA LEU A 50 5.48 -1.17 9.74
C LEU A 50 5.18 -1.02 11.23
N GLN A 51 5.30 -2.09 12.01
CA GLN A 51 5.12 -2.04 13.45
C GLN A 51 6.21 -1.19 14.12
N ALA A 52 7.48 -1.38 13.77
CA ALA A 52 8.58 -0.55 14.27
C ALA A 52 8.37 0.93 13.94
N GLN A 53 8.01 1.27 12.70
CA GLN A 53 7.69 2.64 12.29
C GLN A 53 6.48 3.23 13.03
N LEU A 54 5.48 2.42 13.35
CA LEU A 54 4.29 2.86 14.10
C LEU A 54 4.55 3.03 15.60
N ASN A 55 5.63 2.43 16.09
CA ASN A 55 6.00 2.40 17.50
C ASN A 55 7.07 3.44 17.84
N SER A 56 7.82 3.93 16.85
CA SER A 56 8.72 5.07 17.03
C SER A 56 7.92 6.29 17.49
N GLY A 57 8.14 6.73 18.74
CA GLY A 57 7.48 7.89 19.32
C GLY A 57 6.08 7.64 19.92
N ARG A 58 5.65 6.38 20.07
CA ARG A 58 4.34 6.05 20.67
C ARG A 58 4.50 5.51 22.11
N ASN A 59 3.78 6.11 23.06
CA ASN A 59 3.75 5.63 24.46
C ASN A 59 3.15 4.22 24.61
N LYS A 60 2.20 3.86 23.74
CA LYS A 60 1.57 2.54 23.72
C LYS A 60 2.00 1.74 22.50
N GLN A 61 2.79 0.70 22.74
CA GLN A 61 3.30 -0.16 21.69
C GLN A 61 2.17 -0.93 20.99
N VAL A 62 2.22 -0.98 19.66
CA VAL A 62 1.32 -1.78 18.83
C VAL A 62 1.99 -3.09 18.49
N SER A 63 1.23 -4.19 18.62
CA SER A 63 1.70 -5.52 18.22
C SER A 63 1.65 -5.71 16.71
N VAL A 64 2.56 -6.52 16.18
CA VAL A 64 2.59 -6.90 14.75
C VAL A 64 1.25 -7.52 14.32
N SER A 65 0.62 -8.32 15.19
CA SER A 65 -0.70 -8.92 14.93
C SER A 65 -1.79 -7.87 14.69
N THR A 66 -1.74 -6.75 15.41
CA THR A 66 -2.68 -5.64 15.22
C THR A 66 -2.45 -4.94 13.89
N VAL A 67 -1.18 -4.73 13.50
CA VAL A 67 -0.82 -4.18 12.18
C VAL A 67 -1.32 -5.11 11.07
N LYS A 68 -0.99 -6.41 11.11
CA LYS A 68 -1.44 -7.41 10.13
C LYS A 68 -2.96 -7.51 10.04
N ARG A 69 -3.69 -7.37 11.15
CA ARG A 69 -5.16 -7.35 11.15
C ARG A 69 -5.72 -6.10 10.44
N ARG A 70 -5.15 -4.92 10.71
CA ARG A 70 -5.58 -3.67 10.07
C ARG A 70 -5.25 -3.65 8.57
N LEU A 71 -4.10 -4.18 8.17
CA LEU A 71 -3.74 -4.33 6.76
C LEU A 71 -4.76 -5.20 6.01
N ARG A 72 -5.11 -6.36 6.57
CA ARG A 72 -6.13 -7.25 5.99
C ARG A 72 -7.50 -6.61 5.90
N ALA A 73 -7.93 -5.90 6.94
CA ALA A 73 -9.20 -5.16 6.92
C ALA A 73 -9.25 -4.07 5.84
N ALA A 74 -8.09 -3.53 5.45
CA ALA A 74 -7.93 -2.59 4.35
C ALA A 74 -7.68 -3.26 2.98
N GLY A 75 -7.81 -4.59 2.88
CA GLY A 75 -7.58 -5.34 1.64
C GLY A 75 -6.09 -5.50 1.26
N LEU A 76 -5.17 -5.14 2.15
CA LEU A 76 -3.73 -5.28 1.92
C LEU A 76 -3.23 -6.62 2.46
N THR A 77 -2.80 -7.48 1.54
CA THR A 77 -2.19 -8.78 1.82
C THR A 77 -0.78 -8.84 1.25
N GLY A 78 0.09 -9.61 1.91
CA GLY A 78 1.41 -9.90 1.37
C GLY A 78 1.29 -10.68 0.07
N ARG A 79 2.07 -10.31 -0.95
CA ARG A 79 2.16 -11.02 -2.22
C ARG A 79 3.62 -11.21 -2.60
N VAL A 80 3.93 -12.37 -3.17
CA VAL A 80 5.24 -12.65 -3.77
C VAL A 80 5.18 -12.20 -5.23
N ALA A 81 6.14 -11.38 -5.66
CA ALA A 81 6.24 -10.99 -7.06
C ALA A 81 6.61 -12.21 -7.92
N ALA A 82 5.99 -12.34 -9.10
CA ALA A 82 6.34 -13.41 -10.03
C ALA A 82 7.81 -13.29 -10.46
N ARG A 83 8.54 -14.41 -10.40
CA ARG A 83 9.93 -14.47 -10.87
C ARG A 83 9.95 -14.35 -12.39
N LYS A 84 10.55 -13.28 -12.91
CA LYS A 84 10.75 -13.06 -14.35
C LYS A 84 12.22 -13.22 -14.69
N GLN A 85 12.52 -13.76 -15.87
CA GLN A 85 13.89 -13.76 -16.39
C GLN A 85 14.37 -12.32 -16.60
N LEU A 86 15.64 -12.06 -16.27
CA LEU A 86 16.23 -10.74 -16.46
C LEU A 86 16.48 -10.50 -17.96
N LEU A 87 15.75 -9.56 -18.55
CA LEU A 87 15.99 -9.14 -19.93
C LEU A 87 17.04 -8.03 -19.98
N ARG A 88 18.06 -8.21 -20.82
CA ARG A 88 19.00 -7.14 -21.19
C ARG A 88 18.24 -5.99 -21.88
N CYS A 89 18.75 -4.77 -21.78
CA CYS A 89 18.10 -3.59 -22.38
C CYS A 89 17.86 -3.76 -23.89
N GLN A 90 18.84 -4.31 -24.62
CA GLN A 90 18.69 -4.62 -26.05
C GLN A 90 17.52 -5.56 -26.34
N ASN A 91 17.34 -6.60 -25.51
CA ASN A 91 16.25 -7.57 -25.69
C ASN A 91 14.88 -6.94 -25.39
N LYS A 92 14.80 -6.02 -24.42
CA LYS A 92 13.57 -5.24 -24.15
C LYS A 92 13.18 -4.41 -25.37
N ASN A 93 14.14 -3.71 -25.98
CA ASN A 93 13.90 -2.88 -27.16
C ASN A 93 13.47 -3.73 -28.36
N LYS A 94 14.15 -4.85 -28.62
CA LYS A 94 13.77 -5.79 -29.69
C LYS A 94 12.35 -6.33 -29.50
N ARG A 95 12.00 -6.76 -28.29
CA ARG A 95 10.65 -7.26 -27.97
C ARG A 95 9.59 -6.18 -28.15
N LEU A 96 9.86 -4.95 -27.70
CA LEU A 96 8.94 -3.84 -27.86
C LEU A 96 8.72 -3.49 -29.34
N ALA A 97 9.81 -3.31 -30.10
CA ALA A 97 9.72 -3.02 -31.53
C ALA A 97 8.99 -4.13 -32.30
N TRP A 98 9.21 -5.39 -31.92
CA TRP A 98 8.51 -6.52 -32.51
C TRP A 98 7.01 -6.50 -32.16
N ALA A 99 6.62 -6.23 -30.92
CA ALA A 99 5.22 -6.13 -30.54
C ALA A 99 4.51 -4.95 -31.25
N MET A 100 5.19 -3.80 -31.39
CA MET A 100 4.65 -2.63 -32.10
C MET A 100 4.44 -2.88 -33.61
N LYS A 101 5.20 -3.78 -34.22
CA LYS A 101 5.00 -4.18 -35.63
C LYS A 101 3.80 -5.10 -35.84
N HIS A 102 3.32 -5.74 -34.77
CA HIS A 102 2.26 -6.74 -34.83
C HIS A 102 1.07 -6.39 -33.93
N PRO A 103 0.49 -5.17 -34.02
CA PRO A 103 -0.57 -4.73 -33.11
C PRO A 103 -1.92 -5.42 -33.38
N GLN A 104 -2.13 -5.92 -34.61
CA GLN A 104 -3.38 -6.54 -35.05
C GLN A 104 -3.35 -8.08 -34.97
N TRP A 105 -2.35 -8.67 -34.29
CA TRP A 105 -2.20 -10.12 -34.26
C TRP A 105 -3.32 -10.81 -33.49
N THR A 106 -3.91 -11.80 -34.16
CA THR A 106 -4.94 -12.66 -33.60
C THR A 106 -4.32 -13.74 -32.71
N THR A 107 -5.14 -14.38 -31.88
CA THR A 107 -4.71 -15.50 -31.03
C THR A 107 -4.02 -16.61 -31.84
N GLU A 108 -4.47 -16.84 -33.07
CA GLU A 108 -3.93 -17.80 -34.02
C GLU A 108 -2.53 -17.43 -34.50
N ASP A 109 -2.23 -16.15 -34.65
CA ASP A 109 -0.88 -15.67 -35.01
C ASP A 109 0.08 -15.79 -33.83
N TRP A 110 -0.40 -15.54 -32.61
CA TRP A 110 0.38 -15.75 -31.39
C TRP A 110 0.79 -17.21 -31.18
N LYS A 111 -0.06 -18.17 -31.55
CA LYS A 111 0.24 -19.62 -31.50
C LYS A 111 1.40 -20.03 -32.41
N LYS A 112 1.78 -19.23 -33.41
CA LYS A 112 2.92 -19.54 -34.30
C LYS A 112 4.27 -19.13 -33.72
N VAL A 113 4.28 -18.30 -32.67
CA VAL A 113 5.50 -17.73 -32.07
C VAL A 113 5.78 -18.29 -30.68
N LEU A 114 4.73 -18.69 -29.96
CA LEU A 114 4.80 -19.39 -28.68
C LEU A 114 5.08 -20.88 -28.89
#